data_AF-H0XZ89-F1
#
_entry.id   AF-H0XZ89-F1
#
_cell.length_a   1.000
_cell.length_b   1.000
_cell.length_c   1.000
_cell.angle_alpha   90.00
_cell.angle_beta   90.00
_cell.angle_gamma   90.00
#
_symmetry.space_group_name_H-M   'P 1'
#
loop_
_entity.id
_entity.type
_entity.pdbx_description
1 polymer ?
#
loop_
_entity_poly.entity_id
_entity_poly.type
_entity_poly.pdbx_seq_one_letter_code
_entity_poly.pdbx_strand_id
1 'polypeptide(L)'
;LLLFSLQSSSDKESILTILKVLGDLLSVGTDRRMYYMISKGGSEALLQTLVDTARTAPPDYDILLPLFRLLAKVGLRDKKFGQKALELEALDVTLILARKNLCDSQNLLHCLWALRVFASSVTTGAMLGINGAMELIFEILTPYTRKRTRTISSVSMMSPRLGEIPKCLYPFSAYIPP
;
A
#
# COMPACT_ATOMS: atom_id res chain seq x y z
N LEU A 1 12.51 -22.53 4.85
CA LEU A 1 12.10 -22.65 6.26
C LEU A 1 11.35 -21.39 6.71
N LEU A 2 11.99 -20.22 6.87
CA LEU A 2 11.28 -19.00 7.32
C LEU A 2 10.06 -18.60 6.48
N LEU A 3 10.15 -18.66 5.14
CA LEU A 3 9.01 -18.34 4.25
C LEU A 3 7.87 -19.37 4.35
N PHE A 4 8.21 -20.64 4.55
CA PHE A 4 7.21 -21.69 4.77
C PHE A 4 6.53 -21.52 6.13
N SER A 5 7.31 -21.18 7.17
CA SER A 5 6.80 -20.84 8.49
C SER A 5 5.92 -19.59 8.49
N LEU A 6 6.21 -18.59 7.66
CA LEU A 6 5.36 -17.40 7.48
C LEU A 6 3.97 -17.80 6.95
N GLN A 7 3.93 -18.73 5.99
CA GLN A 7 2.69 -19.19 5.36
C GLN A 7 1.91 -20.18 6.24
N SER A 8 2.58 -20.92 7.12
CA SER A 8 1.95 -21.89 8.03
C SER A 8 1.65 -21.33 9.43
N SER A 9 2.19 -20.16 9.79
CA SER A 9 2.02 -19.58 11.12
C SER A 9 0.72 -18.81 11.21
N SER A 10 -0.13 -19.18 12.17
CA SER A 10 -1.32 -18.42 12.55
C SER A 10 -1.07 -17.45 13.72
N ASP A 11 0.10 -17.52 14.35
CA ASP A 11 0.46 -16.71 15.51
C ASP A 11 1.07 -15.35 15.07
N LYS A 12 0.53 -14.26 15.62
CA LYS A 12 0.92 -12.88 15.31
C LYS A 12 2.39 -12.60 15.62
N GLU A 13 2.85 -13.00 16.80
CA GLU A 13 4.23 -12.75 17.24
C GLU A 13 5.24 -13.47 16.36
N SER A 14 4.91 -14.68 15.95
CA SER A 14 5.70 -15.47 15.01
C SER A 14 5.79 -14.79 13.64
N ILE A 15 4.68 -14.28 13.10
CA ILE A 15 4.67 -13.53 11.82
C ILE A 15 5.55 -12.28 11.94
N LEU A 16 5.38 -11.46 12.98
CA LEU A 16 6.16 -10.24 13.19
C LEU A 16 7.65 -10.52 13.33
N THR A 17 8.01 -11.57 14.07
CA THR A 17 9.41 -11.99 14.24
C THR A 17 10.01 -12.39 12.90
N ILE A 18 9.29 -13.17 12.09
CA ILE A 18 9.76 -13.59 10.76
C ILE A 18 9.92 -12.38 9.83
N LEU A 19 8.95 -11.46 9.79
CA LEU A 19 9.03 -10.24 8.99
C LEU A 19 10.22 -9.37 9.41
N LYS A 20 10.47 -9.22 10.71
CA LYS A 20 11.62 -8.47 11.22
C LYS A 20 12.95 -9.09 10.78
N VAL A 21 13.12 -10.39 11.01
CA VAL A 21 14.34 -11.12 10.61
C VAL A 21 14.55 -11.04 9.10
N LEU A 22 13.50 -11.21 8.30
CA LEU A 22 13.57 -11.03 6.84
C LEU A 22 13.97 -9.59 6.48
N GLY A 23 13.39 -8.60 7.14
CA GLY A 23 13.72 -7.18 6.97
C GLY A 23 15.21 -6.92 7.14
N ASP A 24 15.77 -7.40 8.25
CA ASP A 24 17.17 -7.22 8.62
C ASP A 24 18.10 -7.98 7.66
N LEU A 25 17.80 -9.25 7.37
CA LEU A 25 18.58 -10.07 6.46
C LEU A 25 18.65 -9.49 5.05
N LEU A 26 17.55 -8.91 4.57
CA LEU A 26 17.49 -8.26 3.26
C LEU A 26 18.09 -6.85 3.29
N SER A 27 18.31 -6.23 4.46
CA SER A 27 18.91 -4.90 4.59
C SER A 27 20.42 -4.96 4.65
N VAL A 28 20.95 -5.94 5.36
CA VAL A 28 22.39 -6.20 5.47
C VAL A 28 22.87 -7.11 4.32
N GLY A 29 21.95 -7.85 3.70
CA GLY A 29 22.26 -8.79 2.63
C GLY A 29 22.53 -8.13 1.27
N THR A 30 23.43 -8.74 0.49
CA THR A 30 23.67 -8.40 -0.92
C THR A 30 22.45 -8.74 -1.79
N ASP A 31 22.30 -8.11 -2.96
CA ASP A 31 21.23 -8.41 -3.94
C ASP A 31 21.08 -9.91 -4.24
N ARG A 32 22.16 -10.71 -4.17
CA ARG A 32 22.12 -12.17 -4.34
C ARG A 32 21.14 -12.88 -3.39
N ARG A 33 21.07 -12.46 -2.12
CA ARG A 33 20.13 -13.05 -1.14
C ARG A 33 18.69 -12.69 -1.47
N MET A 34 18.48 -11.47 -1.96
CA MET A 34 17.16 -11.02 -2.40
C MET A 34 16.70 -11.80 -3.63
N TYR A 35 17.58 -11.98 -4.64
CA TYR A 35 17.28 -12.80 -5.80
C TYR A 35 17.03 -14.26 -5.46
N TYR A 36 17.80 -14.84 -4.52
CA TYR A 36 17.56 -16.20 -4.04
C TYR A 36 16.21 -16.33 -3.35
N MET A 37 15.83 -15.36 -2.51
CA MET A 37 14.52 -15.35 -1.87
C MET A 37 13.38 -15.25 -2.89
N ILE A 38 13.53 -14.39 -3.91
CA ILE A 38 12.56 -14.23 -5.00
C ILE A 38 12.45 -15.51 -5.82
N SER A 39 13.58 -16.15 -6.17
CA SER A 39 13.58 -17.39 -6.97
C SER A 39 13.00 -18.59 -6.23
N LYS A 40 12.87 -18.51 -4.90
CA LYS A 40 12.21 -19.49 -4.04
C LYS A 40 10.76 -19.15 -3.71
N GLY A 41 10.15 -18.18 -4.41
CA GLY A 41 8.74 -17.83 -4.23
C GLY A 41 8.48 -16.90 -3.03
N GLY A 42 9.51 -16.23 -2.51
CA GLY A 42 9.36 -15.38 -1.34
C GLY A 42 8.51 -14.14 -1.56
N SER A 43 8.47 -13.59 -2.78
CA SER A 43 7.58 -12.46 -3.08
C SER A 43 6.12 -12.90 -3.12
N GLU A 44 5.81 -14.06 -3.71
CA GLU A 44 4.48 -14.67 -3.69
C GLU A 44 4.01 -14.95 -2.27
N ALA A 45 4.87 -15.52 -1.43
CA ALA A 45 4.55 -15.77 -0.02
C ALA A 45 4.20 -14.47 0.74
N LEU A 46 4.99 -13.40 0.54
CA LEU A 46 4.71 -12.10 1.16
C LEU A 46 3.40 -11.48 0.66
N LEU A 47 3.10 -11.60 -0.64
CA LEU A 47 1.85 -11.12 -1.23
C LEU A 47 0.64 -11.90 -0.71
N GLN A 48 0.77 -13.22 -0.56
CA GLN A 48 -0.28 -14.04 0.03
C GLN A 48 -0.54 -13.66 1.49
N THR A 49 0.52 -13.51 2.30
CA THR A 49 0.37 -13.04 3.69
C THR A 49 -0.30 -11.66 3.77
N LEU A 50 -0.04 -10.78 2.81
CA LEU A 50 -0.71 -9.47 2.74
C LEU A 50 -2.21 -9.66 2.52
N VAL A 51 -2.60 -10.47 1.55
CA VAL A 51 -4.00 -10.75 1.23
C VAL A 51 -4.71 -11.37 2.43
N ASP A 52 -4.08 -12.36 3.07
CA ASP A 52 -4.64 -13.06 4.22
C ASP A 52 -4.79 -12.11 5.41
N THR A 53 -3.76 -11.33 5.73
CA THR A 53 -3.78 -10.37 6.85
C THR A 53 -4.79 -9.26 6.59
N ALA A 54 -4.89 -8.74 5.36
CA ALA A 54 -5.82 -7.68 5.01
C ALA A 54 -7.29 -8.12 5.00
N ARG A 55 -7.54 -9.43 4.80
CA ARG A 55 -8.88 -10.03 4.86
C ARG A 55 -9.34 -10.29 6.29
N THR A 56 -8.44 -10.26 7.27
CA THR A 56 -8.85 -10.25 8.69
C THR A 56 -9.65 -8.97 8.99
N ALA A 57 -10.71 -9.11 9.78
CA ALA A 57 -11.59 -8.00 10.14
C ALA A 57 -11.59 -7.80 11.66
N PRO A 58 -11.00 -6.71 12.19
CA PRO A 58 -10.31 -5.63 11.48
C PRO A 58 -8.92 -6.04 10.96
N PRO A 59 -8.38 -5.39 9.90
CA PRO A 59 -7.03 -5.69 9.42
C PRO A 59 -5.97 -5.39 10.48
N ASP A 60 -5.01 -6.31 10.67
CA ASP A 60 -3.94 -6.13 11.65
C ASP A 60 -2.79 -5.26 11.09
N TYR A 61 -2.82 -3.97 11.41
CA TYR A 61 -1.82 -3.02 10.94
C TYR A 61 -0.43 -3.23 11.56
N ASP A 62 -0.32 -3.88 12.73
CA ASP A 62 1.00 -4.20 13.31
C ASP A 62 1.77 -5.15 12.38
N ILE A 63 1.06 -6.05 11.69
CA ILE A 63 1.61 -6.96 10.68
C ILE A 63 1.71 -6.27 9.32
N LEU A 64 0.68 -5.55 8.88
CA LEU A 64 0.63 -4.96 7.54
C LEU A 64 1.74 -3.93 7.33
N LEU A 65 2.06 -3.11 8.33
CA LEU A 65 3.08 -2.07 8.21
C LEU A 65 4.49 -2.60 7.86
N PRO A 66 5.08 -3.53 8.65
CA PRO A 66 6.36 -4.14 8.30
C PRO A 66 6.28 -4.95 6.99
N LEU A 67 5.12 -5.55 6.71
CA LEU A 67 4.91 -6.31 5.47
C LEU A 67 4.94 -5.41 4.23
N PHE A 68 4.23 -4.27 4.23
CA PHE A 68 4.27 -3.30 3.13
C PHE A 68 5.68 -2.77 2.87
N ARG A 69 6.45 -2.51 3.94
CA ARG A 69 7.86 -2.09 3.82
C ARG A 69 8.71 -3.16 3.14
N LEU A 70 8.52 -4.42 3.50
CA LEU A 70 9.19 -5.55 2.87
C LEU A 70 8.78 -5.72 1.41
N LEU A 71 7.48 -5.67 1.10
CA LEU A 71 6.97 -5.75 -0.26
C LEU A 71 7.56 -4.64 -1.16
N ALA A 72 7.59 -3.40 -0.66
CA ALA A 72 8.18 -2.29 -1.38
C ALA A 72 9.68 -2.49 -1.66
N LYS A 73 10.39 -3.17 -0.78
CA LYS A 73 11.82 -3.47 -0.95
C LYS A 73 12.06 -4.62 -1.92
N VAL A 74 11.34 -5.72 -1.75
CA VAL A 74 11.49 -6.94 -2.55
C VAL A 74 10.99 -6.72 -3.98
N GLY A 75 9.86 -6.05 -4.14
CA GLY A 75 9.27 -5.83 -5.45
C GLY A 75 10.09 -4.89 -6.34
N LEU A 76 10.98 -4.05 -5.79
CA LEU A 76 11.95 -3.29 -6.59
C LEU A 76 13.02 -4.18 -7.26
N ARG A 77 13.16 -5.44 -6.85
CA ARG A 77 14.10 -6.41 -7.43
C ARG A 77 13.41 -7.54 -8.19
N ASP A 78 12.13 -7.76 -7.93
CA ASP A 78 11.33 -8.76 -8.64
C ASP A 78 10.66 -8.15 -9.87
N LYS A 79 11.17 -8.46 -11.07
CA LYS A 79 10.65 -7.96 -12.35
C LYS A 79 9.20 -8.38 -12.62
N LYS A 80 8.73 -9.47 -12.00
CA LYS A 80 7.37 -10.00 -12.18
C LYS A 80 6.45 -9.64 -11.00
N PHE A 81 6.89 -8.75 -10.11
CA PHE A 81 6.17 -8.46 -8.87
C PHE A 81 4.73 -7.98 -9.11
N GLY A 82 4.53 -7.02 -10.01
CA GLY A 82 3.19 -6.53 -10.34
C GLY A 82 2.27 -7.64 -10.87
N GLN A 83 2.80 -8.56 -11.69
CA GLN A 83 2.04 -9.68 -12.23
C GLN A 83 1.62 -10.65 -11.12
N LYS A 84 2.54 -11.00 -10.21
CA LYS A 84 2.24 -11.82 -9.02
C LYS A 84 1.20 -11.16 -8.12
N ALA A 85 1.29 -9.85 -7.94
CA ALA A 85 0.34 -9.09 -7.13
C ALA A 85 -1.06 -9.06 -7.75
N LEU A 86 -1.15 -9.04 -9.09
CA LEU A 86 -2.41 -9.16 -9.81
C LEU A 86 -3.00 -10.57 -9.67
N GLU A 87 -2.19 -11.61 -9.88
CA GLU A 87 -2.61 -13.02 -9.77
C GLU A 87 -3.11 -13.40 -8.38
N LEU A 88 -2.55 -12.79 -7.33
CA LEU A 88 -2.93 -13.02 -5.94
C LEU A 88 -3.98 -12.01 -5.43
N GLU A 89 -4.54 -11.15 -6.28
CA GLU A 89 -5.51 -10.09 -5.90
C GLU A 89 -4.96 -9.06 -4.89
N ALA A 90 -3.66 -9.07 -4.61
CA ALA A 90 -3.01 -8.17 -3.66
C ALA A 90 -3.15 -6.69 -4.07
N LEU A 91 -3.28 -6.45 -5.38
CA LEU A 91 -3.45 -5.13 -5.97
C LEU A 91 -4.77 -4.47 -5.52
N ASP A 92 -5.89 -5.19 -5.63
CA ASP A 92 -7.22 -4.70 -5.24
C ASP A 92 -7.36 -4.58 -3.73
N VAL A 93 -6.85 -5.59 -3.00
CA VAL A 93 -6.81 -5.58 -1.54
C VAL A 93 -6.07 -4.35 -1.02
N THR A 94 -4.93 -4.02 -1.61
CA THR A 94 -4.14 -2.84 -1.20
C THR A 94 -4.82 -1.53 -1.57
N LEU A 95 -5.49 -1.45 -2.73
CA LEU A 95 -6.29 -0.29 -3.10
C LEU A 95 -7.43 -0.04 -2.10
N ILE A 96 -8.13 -1.10 -1.69
CA ILE A 96 -9.19 -1.02 -0.68
C ILE A 96 -8.63 -0.54 0.66
N LEU A 97 -7.49 -1.08 1.09
CA LEU A 97 -6.81 -0.60 2.31
C LEU A 97 -6.41 0.87 2.20
N ALA A 98 -5.88 1.31 1.06
CA ALA A 98 -5.51 2.71 0.86
C ALA A 98 -6.72 3.65 0.99
N ARG A 99 -7.86 3.31 0.34
CA ARG A 99 -9.09 4.11 0.44
C ARG A 99 -9.62 4.19 1.88
N LYS A 100 -9.52 3.10 2.64
CA LYS A 100 -9.92 3.08 4.06
C LYS A 100 -9.03 3.95 4.95
N ASN A 101 -7.79 4.22 4.54
CA ASN A 101 -6.80 4.96 5.33
C ASN A 101 -6.55 6.39 4.84
N LEU A 102 -7.45 7.00 4.07
CA LEU A 102 -7.25 8.38 3.57
C LEU A 102 -7.01 9.43 4.68
N CYS A 103 -7.49 9.16 5.90
CA CYS A 103 -7.27 10.02 7.07
C CYS A 103 -6.04 9.63 7.90
N ASP A 104 -5.49 8.43 7.71
CA ASP A 104 -4.28 7.96 8.39
C ASP A 104 -3.09 8.03 7.43
N SER A 105 -2.35 9.14 7.52
CA SER A 105 -1.22 9.40 6.63
C SER A 105 -0.13 8.33 6.67
N GLN A 106 0.04 7.62 7.79
CA GLN A 106 1.07 6.58 7.89
C GLN A 106 0.62 5.31 7.18
N ASN A 107 -0.57 4.80 7.50
CA ASN A 107 -1.10 3.60 6.84
C ASN A 107 -1.27 3.80 5.34
N LEU A 108 -1.74 4.99 4.93
CA LEU A 108 -1.85 5.36 3.53
C LEU A 108 -0.49 5.36 2.82
N LEU A 109 0.54 5.97 3.44
CA LEU A 109 1.89 6.01 2.86
C LEU A 109 2.43 4.61 2.58
N HIS A 110 2.23 3.67 3.50
CA HIS A 110 2.67 2.30 3.34
C HIS A 110 1.91 1.55 2.23
N CYS A 111 0.59 1.77 2.11
CA CYS A 111 -0.18 1.26 0.97
C CYS A 111 0.33 1.82 -0.36
N LEU A 112 0.62 3.13 -0.42
CA LEU A 112 1.14 3.80 -1.62
C LEU A 112 2.51 3.27 -2.04
N TRP A 113 3.38 2.94 -1.07
CA TRP A 113 4.68 2.31 -1.37
C TRP A 113 4.52 0.97 -2.07
N ALA A 114 3.56 0.15 -1.66
CA ALA A 114 3.26 -1.13 -2.30
C ALA A 114 2.61 -0.93 -3.68
N LEU A 115 1.60 -0.06 -3.79
CA LEU A 115 0.93 0.26 -5.07
C LEU A 115 1.92 0.74 -6.14
N ARG A 116 2.89 1.58 -5.74
CA ARG A 116 3.97 2.01 -6.65
C ARG A 116 4.75 0.83 -7.24
N VAL A 117 5.00 -0.19 -6.43
CA VAL A 117 5.78 -1.36 -6.84
C VAL A 117 4.92 -2.38 -7.59
N PHE A 118 3.60 -2.42 -7.37
CA PHE A 118 2.67 -3.16 -8.22
C PHE A 118 2.57 -2.58 -9.64
N ALA A 119 2.74 -1.25 -9.77
CA ALA A 119 2.84 -0.55 -11.04
C ALA A 119 4.20 -0.75 -11.77
N SER A 120 4.91 -1.85 -11.52
CA SER A 120 6.23 -2.13 -12.13
C SER A 120 6.19 -2.43 -13.63
N SER A 121 5.01 -2.65 -14.20
CA SER A 121 4.82 -2.91 -15.64
C SER A 121 3.66 -2.08 -16.19
N VAL A 122 3.66 -1.85 -17.50
CA VAL A 122 2.58 -1.11 -18.17
C VAL A 122 1.24 -1.81 -17.98
N THR A 123 1.19 -3.14 -18.11
CA THR A 123 -0.03 -3.93 -17.95
C THR A 123 -0.60 -3.80 -16.54
N THR A 124 0.23 -3.98 -15.52
CA THR A 124 -0.23 -3.92 -14.12
C THR A 124 -0.56 -2.48 -13.69
N GLY A 125 0.13 -1.48 -14.24
CA GLY A 125 -0.22 -0.07 -14.10
C GLY A 125 -1.56 0.29 -14.73
N ALA A 126 -1.86 -0.24 -15.92
CA ALA A 126 -3.16 -0.06 -16.56
C ALA A 126 -4.28 -0.70 -15.74
N MET A 127 -4.07 -1.91 -15.21
CA MET A 127 -5.02 -2.57 -14.30
C MET A 127 -5.25 -1.77 -13.02
N LEU A 128 -4.20 -1.21 -12.40
CA LEU A 128 -4.34 -0.28 -11.28
C LEU A 128 -5.24 0.90 -11.63
N GLY A 129 -5.02 1.51 -12.80
CA GLY A 129 -5.86 2.60 -13.30
C GLY A 129 -7.33 2.20 -13.43
N ILE A 130 -7.60 1.06 -14.07
CA ILE A 130 -8.96 0.50 -14.24
C ILE A 130 -9.61 0.19 -12.89
N ASN A 131 -8.85 -0.32 -11.91
CA ASN A 131 -9.34 -0.64 -10.57
C ASN A 131 -9.48 0.60 -9.66
N GLY A 132 -9.41 1.79 -10.25
CA GLY A 132 -9.74 3.04 -9.60
C GLY A 132 -8.58 3.68 -8.84
N ALA A 133 -7.32 3.38 -9.20
CA ALA A 133 -6.16 4.00 -8.56
C ALA A 133 -6.06 5.50 -8.87
N MET A 134 -6.56 5.94 -10.03
CA MET A 134 -6.50 7.35 -10.43
C MET A 134 -7.39 8.22 -9.52
N GLU A 135 -8.58 7.73 -9.20
CA GLU A 135 -9.55 8.32 -8.28
C GLU A 135 -8.94 8.46 -6.89
N LEU A 136 -8.27 7.41 -6.40
CA LEU A 136 -7.55 7.44 -5.12
C LEU A 136 -6.50 8.56 -5.11
N ILE A 137 -5.70 8.69 -6.16
CA ILE A 137 -4.68 9.75 -6.26
C ILE A 137 -5.35 11.13 -6.28
N PHE A 138 -6.46 11.30 -6.99
CA PHE A 138 -7.20 12.57 -6.97
C PHE A 138 -7.76 12.90 -5.58
N GLU A 139 -8.33 11.94 -4.86
CA GLU A 139 -8.79 12.13 -3.49
C GLU A 139 -7.65 12.60 -2.56
N ILE A 140 -6.47 12.01 -2.71
CA ILE A 140 -5.27 12.38 -1.94
C ILE A 140 -4.77 13.78 -2.30
N LEU A 141 -4.77 14.15 -3.58
CA LEU A 141 -4.20 15.42 -4.07
C LEU A 141 -5.16 16.62 -3.96
N THR A 142 -6.47 16.40 -4.06
CA THR A 142 -7.52 17.44 -4.00
C THR A 142 -7.37 18.42 -2.81
N PRO A 143 -7.11 17.96 -1.56
CA PRO A 143 -6.91 18.90 -0.45
C PRO A 143 -5.67 19.79 -0.62
N TYR A 144 -4.64 19.35 -1.35
CA TYR A 144 -3.42 20.12 -1.60
C TYR A 144 -3.58 21.13 -2.73
N THR A 145 -4.28 20.77 -3.81
CA THR A 145 -4.56 21.69 -4.92
C THR A 145 -5.45 22.84 -4.47
N ARG A 146 -6.49 22.57 -3.67
CA ARG A 146 -7.38 23.62 -3.12
C ARG A 146 -6.68 24.58 -2.18
N LYS A 147 -5.73 24.10 -1.36
CA LYS A 147 -4.91 24.96 -0.49
C LYS A 147 -3.99 25.86 -1.31
N ARG A 148 -3.36 25.31 -2.37
CA ARG A 148 -2.42 26.08 -3.21
C ARG A 148 -3.11 27.17 -4.04
N THR A 149 -4.28 26.88 -4.61
CA THR A 149 -5.08 27.89 -5.33
C THR A 149 -5.54 29.02 -4.41
N ARG A 150 -5.88 28.73 -3.15
CA ARG A 150 -6.22 29.75 -2.15
C ARG A 150 -5.05 30.67 -1.81
N THR A 151 -3.83 30.15 -1.72
CA THR A 151 -2.61 30.97 -1.51
C THR A 151 -2.32 31.91 -2.68
N ILE A 152 -2.67 31.52 -3.91
CA ILE A 152 -2.51 32.40 -5.08
C ILE A 152 -3.59 33.50 -5.06
N SER A 153 -4.81 33.18 -4.64
CA SER A 153 -5.88 34.19 -4.49
C SER A 153 -5.73 35.09 -3.25
N SER A 154 -5.00 34.67 -2.21
CA SER A 154 -4.82 35.45 -0.97
C SER A 154 -3.70 36.49 -1.04
N VAL A 155 -2.88 36.50 -2.09
CA VAL A 155 -1.99 37.64 -2.39
C VAL A 155 -2.77 38.81 -3.01
N SER A 156 -4.02 38.59 -3.44
CA SER A 156 -4.84 39.66 -4.02
C SER A 156 -5.88 40.25 -3.08
N MET A 157 -6.36 39.57 -2.02
CA MET A 157 -7.38 40.18 -1.15
C MET A 157 -7.33 39.78 0.34
N MET A 158 -7.41 40.85 1.15
CA MET A 158 -7.71 40.98 2.58
C MET A 158 -8.69 39.91 3.12
N SER A 159 -8.40 39.37 4.32
CA SER A 159 -9.25 38.42 5.07
C SER A 159 -10.60 39.03 5.52
N PRO A 160 -11.58 38.22 5.96
CA PRO A 160 -11.64 37.82 7.37
C PRO A 160 -11.94 36.33 7.63
N ARG A 161 -11.66 35.94 8.88
CA ARG A 161 -11.67 34.60 9.48
C ARG A 161 -13.07 33.96 9.55
N LEU A 162 -13.18 32.64 9.34
CA LEU A 162 -13.93 31.71 10.24
C LEU A 162 -13.74 30.23 9.84
N GLY A 163 -13.42 29.38 10.83
CA GLY A 163 -13.88 27.98 10.90
C GLY A 163 -13.02 26.87 10.26
N GLU A 164 -12.17 26.26 11.08
CA GLU A 164 -11.85 24.82 11.17
C GLU A 164 -11.67 23.94 9.92
N ILE A 165 -10.45 23.37 9.83
CA ILE A 165 -10.04 22.17 9.07
C ILE A 165 -9.81 21.05 10.10
N PRO A 166 -9.95 19.73 9.82
CA PRO A 166 -10.69 19.00 8.79
C PRO A 166 -11.70 18.02 9.43
N LYS A 167 -12.98 18.06 9.02
CA LYS A 167 -13.87 16.91 9.24
C LYS A 167 -13.72 15.99 8.04
N CYS A 168 -13.28 14.76 8.29
CA CYS A 168 -13.29 13.58 7.43
C CYS A 168 -14.07 13.86 6.13
N LEU A 169 -13.34 14.08 5.03
CA LEU A 169 -13.91 14.57 3.77
C LEU A 169 -15.13 13.71 3.42
N TYR A 170 -16.30 14.36 3.36
CA TYR A 170 -17.64 13.81 3.14
C TYR A 170 -17.67 12.45 2.42
N PRO A 171 -18.41 11.46 2.93
CA PRO A 171 -18.58 10.19 2.24
C PRO A 171 -19.33 10.48 0.93
N PHE A 172 -18.69 10.26 -0.21
CA PHE A 172 -19.40 10.16 -1.47
C PHE A 172 -20.18 8.84 -1.45
N SER A 173 -21.36 8.90 -0.84
CA SER A 173 -22.41 7.92 -1.08
C SER A 173 -22.89 8.05 -2.53
N ALA A 174 -23.12 6.88 -3.14
CA ALA A 174 -23.75 6.66 -4.43
C ALA A 174 -22.88 6.78 -5.70
N TYR A 175 -22.25 5.67 -6.09
CA TYR A 175 -22.34 5.19 -7.48
C TYR A 175 -22.17 3.66 -7.55
N ILE A 176 -23.30 2.96 -7.58
CA ILE A 176 -23.41 1.57 -8.04
C ILE A 176 -24.15 1.69 -9.39
N PRO A 177 -23.52 1.40 -10.55
CA PRO A 177 -24.25 1.19 -11.79
C PRO A 177 -24.59 -0.30 -11.96
N PRO A 178 -25.62 -0.59 -12.80
CA PRO A 178 -26.41 -1.83 -12.78
C PRO A 178 -25.68 -3.07 -13.32
#